data_AF-A0A0M0KHZ0-F1
#
_entry.id   AF-A0A0M0KHZ0-F1
#
_cell.length_a   1.000
_cell.length_b   1.000
_cell.length_c   1.000
_cell.angle_alpha   90.00
_cell.angle_beta   90.00
_cell.angle_gamma   90.00
#
_symmetry.space_group_name_H-M   'P 1'
#
loop_
_entity.id
_entity.type
_entity.pdbx_description
1 polymer ?
#
loop_
_entity_poly.entity_id
_entity_poly.type
_entity_poly.pdbx_seq_one_letter_code
_entity_poly.pdbx_strand_id
1 'polypeptide(L)'
;MRKERLKGIVTTLLSIMIGMILGISMDKSWLADDMYQHVQALRQENGTLVAEKRVWEDFLRQELSSLAVFMSEESHELQSVGEMLSQMGVEAKPLLSEQQLLERKGILIALGEYELEEDVPLLALEEVPTTREDYFKFYISLLRMKEVVESE
;
A
#
# COMPACT_ATOMS: atom_id res chain seq x y z
N MET A 1 -75.79 10.82 10.20
CA MET A 1 -75.33 9.41 10.15
C MET A 1 -74.51 9.00 8.93
N ARG A 2 -75.05 8.79 7.70
CA ARG A 2 -74.23 8.29 6.55
C ARG A 2 -73.07 9.22 6.16
N LYS A 3 -73.30 10.53 6.13
CA LYS A 3 -72.27 11.54 5.79
C LYS A 3 -71.17 11.66 6.86
N GLU A 4 -71.51 11.46 8.13
CA GLU A 4 -70.53 11.52 9.24
C GLU A 4 -69.64 10.29 9.28
N ARG A 5 -70.19 9.09 9.00
CA ARG A 5 -69.39 7.88 8.83
C ARG A 5 -68.44 7.99 7.65
N LEU A 6 -68.89 8.58 6.54
CA LEU A 6 -68.04 8.83 5.37
C LEU A 6 -66.90 9.81 5.69
N LYS A 7 -67.20 10.91 6.40
CA LYS A 7 -66.17 11.84 6.89
C LYS A 7 -65.14 11.14 7.76
N GLY A 8 -65.59 10.32 8.71
CA GLY A 8 -64.72 9.53 9.60
C GLY A 8 -63.77 8.60 8.83
N ILE A 9 -64.29 7.84 7.86
CA ILE A 9 -63.49 6.94 7.01
C ILE A 9 -62.45 7.73 6.20
N VAL A 10 -62.85 8.86 5.61
CA VAL A 10 -61.93 9.72 4.84
C VAL A 10 -60.82 10.27 5.73
N THR A 11 -61.14 10.76 6.93
CA THR A 11 -60.11 11.23 7.88
C THR A 11 -59.15 10.12 8.29
N THR A 12 -59.65 8.91 8.58
CA THR A 12 -58.79 7.78 8.95
C THR A 12 -57.85 7.37 7.82
N LEU A 13 -58.36 7.30 6.58
CA LEU A 13 -57.54 7.00 5.40
C LEU A 13 -56.46 8.06 5.16
N LEU A 14 -56.80 9.34 5.31
CA LEU A 14 -55.85 10.45 5.21
C LEU A 14 -54.76 10.36 6.27
N SER A 15 -55.13 10.08 7.53
CA SER A 15 -54.17 9.91 8.61
C SER A 15 -53.21 8.74 8.36
N ILE A 16 -53.70 7.61 7.84
CA ILE A 16 -52.88 6.45 7.48
C ILE A 16 -51.92 6.80 6.33
N MET A 17 -52.39 7.47 5.28
CA MET A 17 -51.53 7.86 4.16
C MET A 17 -50.44 8.85 4.59
N ILE A 18 -50.77 9.84 5.42
CA ILE A 18 -49.78 10.79 5.95
C ILE A 18 -48.75 10.05 6.80
N GLY A 19 -49.18 9.15 7.69
CA GLY A 19 -48.27 8.34 8.51
C GLY A 19 -47.34 7.45 7.66
N MET A 20 -47.86 6.86 6.58
CA MET A 20 -47.07 6.05 5.65
C MET A 20 -46.03 6.90 4.89
N ILE A 21 -46.41 8.08 4.39
CA ILE A 21 -45.48 8.99 3.70
C ILE A 21 -44.37 9.47 4.63
N LEU A 22 -44.72 9.85 5.87
CA LEU A 22 -43.75 10.29 6.88
C LEU A 22 -42.80 9.15 7.26
N GLY A 23 -43.31 7.93 7.47
CA GLY A 23 -42.50 6.76 7.76
C GLY A 23 -41.50 6.44 6.65
N ILE A 24 -41.94 6.44 5.39
CA ILE A 24 -41.05 6.21 4.23
C ILE A 24 -40.01 7.33 4.10
N SER A 25 -40.39 8.58 4.38
CA SER A 25 -39.45 9.71 4.31
C SER A 25 -38.38 9.62 5.38
N MET A 26 -38.74 9.26 6.61
CA MET A 26 -37.79 9.11 7.73
C MET A 26 -36.80 7.96 7.49
N ASP A 27 -37.29 6.84 6.96
CA ASP A 27 -36.44 5.67 6.67
C ASP A 27 -35.40 5.99 5.59
N LYS A 28 -35.81 6.72 4.53
CA LYS A 28 -34.90 7.20 3.49
C LYS A 28 -33.85 8.19 4.02
N SER A 29 -34.25 9.13 4.87
CA SER A 29 -33.29 10.08 5.46
C SER A 29 -32.29 9.36 6.36
N TRP A 30 -32.77 8.42 7.18
CA TRP A 30 -31.90 7.64 8.06
C TRP A 30 -30.89 6.81 7.27
N LEU A 31 -31.34 6.11 6.22
CA LEU A 31 -30.45 5.35 5.34
C LEU A 31 -29.44 6.26 4.62
N ALA A 32 -29.87 7.44 4.18
CA ALA A 32 -28.97 8.40 3.54
C ALA A 32 -27.90 8.92 4.51
N ASP A 33 -28.27 9.21 5.76
CA ASP A 33 -27.34 9.65 6.80
C ASP A 33 -26.33 8.55 7.15
N ASP A 34 -26.79 7.29 7.29
CA ASP A 34 -25.93 6.14 7.56
C ASP A 34 -24.93 5.89 6.41
N MET A 35 -25.41 5.91 5.17
CA MET A 35 -24.54 5.81 3.99
C MET A 35 -23.54 6.95 3.92
N TYR A 36 -23.95 8.18 4.23
CA TYR A 36 -23.06 9.33 4.24
C TYR A 36 -21.97 9.18 5.30
N GLN A 37 -22.32 8.76 6.52
CA GLN A 37 -21.36 8.50 7.59
C GLN A 37 -20.38 7.39 7.21
N HIS A 38 -20.87 6.30 6.62
CA HIS A 38 -20.04 5.20 6.17
C HIS A 38 -19.04 5.63 5.09
N VAL A 39 -19.48 6.38 4.09
CA VAL A 39 -18.59 6.91 3.03
C VAL A 39 -17.55 7.87 3.61
N GLN A 40 -17.93 8.69 4.59
CA GLN A 40 -16.97 9.57 5.27
C GLN A 40 -15.92 8.79 6.06
N ALA A 41 -16.33 7.73 6.77
CA ALA A 41 -15.41 6.84 7.49
C ALA A 41 -14.41 6.19 6.53
N LEU A 42 -14.87 5.65 5.39
CA LEU A 42 -14.00 5.07 4.36
C LEU A 42 -13.02 6.09 3.76
N ARG A 43 -13.48 7.33 3.54
CA ARG A 43 -12.60 8.41 3.05
C ARG A 43 -11.52 8.77 4.07
N GLN A 44 -11.88 8.82 5.34
CA GLN A 44 -10.94 9.09 6.42
C GLN A 44 -9.90 7.97 6.54
N GLU A 45 -10.34 6.70 6.53
CA GLU A 45 -9.46 5.54 6.57
C GLU A 45 -8.49 5.51 5.38
N ASN A 46 -9.00 5.75 4.17
CA ASN A 46 -8.16 5.85 2.98
C ASN A 46 -7.14 7.00 3.10
N GLY A 47 -7.57 8.15 3.62
CA GLY A 47 -6.68 9.27 3.91
C GLY A 47 -5.54 8.90 4.87
N THR A 48 -5.85 8.15 5.93
CA THR A 48 -4.85 7.62 6.88
C THR A 48 -3.89 6.65 6.20
N LEU A 49 -4.40 5.68 5.45
CA LEU A 49 -3.56 4.69 4.73
C LEU A 49 -2.61 5.35 3.72
N VAL A 50 -3.07 6.40 3.03
CA VAL A 50 -2.22 7.16 2.10
C VAL A 50 -1.13 7.93 2.86
N ALA A 51 -1.46 8.51 4.02
CA ALA A 51 -0.47 9.20 4.84
C ALA A 51 0.58 8.23 5.40
N GLU A 52 0.16 7.09 5.95
CA GLU A 52 1.06 6.03 6.43
C GLU A 52 1.97 5.51 5.33
N LYS A 53 1.42 5.29 4.13
CA LYS A 53 2.21 4.88 2.96
C LYS A 53 3.31 5.91 2.65
N ARG A 54 2.98 7.21 2.64
CA ARG A 54 3.99 8.26 2.38
C ARG A 54 5.07 8.29 3.45
N VAL A 55 4.69 8.19 4.72
CA VAL A 55 5.64 8.14 5.84
C VAL A 55 6.58 6.95 5.67
N TRP A 56 6.06 5.79 5.27
CA TRP A 56 6.87 4.61 5.03
C TRP A 56 7.82 4.77 3.83
N GLU A 57 7.35 5.35 2.73
CA GLU A 57 8.19 5.64 1.55
C GLU A 57 9.31 6.65 1.88
N ASP A 58 9.00 7.68 2.66
CA ASP A 58 9.97 8.68 3.10
C ASP A 58 11.02 8.06 4.04
N PHE A 59 10.59 7.18 4.97
CA PHE A 59 11.49 6.42 5.83
C PHE A 59 12.44 5.53 5.02
N LEU A 60 11.89 4.73 4.10
CA LEU A 60 12.70 3.86 3.23
C LEU A 60 13.70 4.66 2.40
N ARG A 61 13.29 5.81 1.86
CA ARG A 61 14.19 6.68 1.11
C ARG A 61 15.33 7.18 1.99
N GLN A 62 15.05 7.66 3.20
CA GLN A 62 16.08 8.13 4.12
C GLN A 62 17.06 7.02 4.47
N GLU A 63 16.54 5.84 4.83
CA GLU A 63 17.36 4.72 5.26
C GLU A 63 18.18 4.11 4.12
N LEU A 64 17.61 3.96 2.93
CA LEU A 64 18.28 3.25 1.83
C LEU A 64 19.11 4.19 0.93
N SER A 65 18.95 5.51 1.01
CA SER A 65 19.70 6.46 0.16
C SER A 65 21.22 6.41 0.34
N SER A 66 21.71 5.99 1.50
CA SER A 66 23.14 5.85 1.79
C SER A 66 23.72 4.51 1.33
N LEU A 67 22.86 3.57 0.92
CA LEU A 67 23.25 2.21 0.61
C LEU A 67 23.78 2.11 -0.82
N ALA A 68 24.99 1.58 -0.96
CA ALA A 68 25.52 1.24 -2.28
C ALA A 68 24.87 -0.07 -2.75
N VAL A 69 23.93 0.01 -3.69
CA VAL A 69 23.27 -1.17 -4.25
C VAL A 69 23.85 -1.50 -5.62
N PHE A 70 24.26 -2.75 -5.77
CA PHE A 70 24.74 -3.31 -7.02
C PHE A 70 23.78 -4.36 -7.53
N MET A 71 23.70 -4.52 -8.85
CA MET A 71 22.95 -5.60 -9.49
C MET A 71 23.91 -6.50 -10.26
N SER A 72 23.62 -7.81 -10.24
CA SER A 72 24.23 -8.77 -11.17
C SER A 72 23.90 -8.42 -12.63
N GLU A 73 24.49 -9.12 -13.60
CA GLU A 73 24.36 -8.83 -15.05
C GLU A 73 22.95 -8.37 -15.48
N GLU A 74 22.91 -7.40 -16.40
CA GLU A 74 21.68 -6.76 -16.88
C GLU A 74 20.72 -7.78 -17.52
N SER A 75 19.84 -8.36 -16.71
CA SER A 75 18.64 -9.04 -17.19
C SER A 75 17.49 -8.01 -17.28
N HIS A 76 16.62 -8.19 -18.28
CA HIS A 76 15.41 -7.36 -18.40
C HIS A 76 14.53 -7.43 -17.14
N GLU A 77 14.63 -8.53 -16.39
CA GLU A 77 13.92 -8.77 -15.14
C GLU A 77 14.47 -7.88 -14.00
N LEU A 78 15.80 -7.75 -13.90
CA LEU A 78 16.46 -6.87 -12.91
C LEU A 78 16.25 -5.39 -13.21
N GLN A 79 15.94 -5.01 -14.45
CA GLN A 79 15.58 -3.63 -14.77
C GLN A 79 14.35 -3.16 -13.99
N SER A 80 13.36 -4.03 -13.80
CA SER A 80 12.16 -3.74 -13.00
C SER A 80 12.52 -3.48 -11.54
N VAL A 81 13.47 -4.25 -11.00
CA VAL A 81 14.00 -4.06 -9.64
C VAL A 81 14.74 -2.73 -9.53
N GLY A 82 15.55 -2.37 -10.53
CA GLY A 82 16.22 -1.08 -10.61
C GLY A 82 15.24 0.10 -10.62
N GLU A 83 14.13 -0.01 -11.35
CA GLU A 83 13.08 1.01 -11.36
C GLU A 83 12.41 1.16 -9.98
N MET A 84 12.15 0.05 -9.28
CA MET A 84 11.61 0.08 -7.92
C MET A 84 12.56 0.77 -6.93
N LEU A 85 13.85 0.45 -6.99
CA LEU A 85 14.89 1.08 -6.18
C LEU A 85 14.97 2.58 -6.46
N SER A 86 14.89 2.99 -7.73
CA SER A 86 14.90 4.38 -8.15
C SER A 86 13.71 5.18 -7.61
N GLN A 87 12.51 4.59 -7.54
CA GLN A 87 11.35 5.24 -6.92
C GLN A 87 11.58 5.58 -5.43
N MET A 88 12.43 4.81 -4.76
CA MET A 88 12.85 5.04 -3.38
C MET A 88 14.10 5.93 -3.26
N GLY A 89 14.66 6.41 -4.37
CA GLY A 89 15.87 7.23 -4.39
C GLY A 89 17.16 6.43 -4.24
N VAL A 90 17.12 5.12 -4.47
CA VAL A 90 18.30 4.24 -4.49
C VAL A 90 18.72 4.00 -5.93
N GLU A 91 19.95 4.36 -6.27
CA GLU A 91 20.52 4.13 -7.59
C GLU A 91 21.26 2.80 -7.61
N ALA A 92 20.68 1.81 -8.28
CA ALA A 92 21.30 0.51 -8.49
C ALA A 92 22.36 0.58 -9.59
N LYS A 93 23.58 0.13 -9.30
CA LYS A 93 24.72 0.17 -10.24
C LYS A 93 25.08 -1.23 -10.74
N PRO A 94 25.56 -1.40 -11.97
CA PRO A 94 26.07 -2.70 -12.40
C PRO A 94 27.29 -3.08 -11.56
N LEU A 95 27.36 -4.35 -11.15
CA LEU A 95 28.54 -4.87 -10.47
C LEU A 95 29.70 -5.01 -11.48
N LEU A 96 30.80 -4.30 -11.26
CA LEU A 96 31.99 -4.38 -12.12
C LEU A 96 33.04 -5.35 -11.57
N SER A 97 33.13 -5.48 -10.24
CA SER A 97 34.04 -6.43 -9.56
C SER A 97 33.62 -6.62 -8.09
N GLU A 98 33.85 -7.80 -7.53
CA GLU A 98 33.55 -8.11 -6.12
C GLU A 98 34.23 -7.17 -5.12
N GLN A 99 35.46 -6.71 -5.42
CA GLN A 99 36.16 -5.70 -4.62
C GLN A 99 35.37 -4.39 -4.41
N GLN A 100 34.47 -4.02 -5.33
CA GLN A 100 33.65 -2.82 -5.16
C GLN A 100 32.59 -3.00 -4.07
N LEU A 101 32.10 -4.22 -3.86
CA LEU A 101 31.14 -4.53 -2.79
C LEU A 101 31.80 -4.30 -1.43
N LEU A 102 33.02 -4.83 -1.25
CA LEU A 102 33.78 -4.66 -0.02
C LEU A 102 34.18 -3.20 0.23
N GLU A 103 34.77 -2.52 -0.77
CA GLU A 103 35.26 -1.15 -0.62
C GLU A 103 34.14 -0.15 -0.32
N ARG A 104 32.96 -0.37 -0.90
CA ARG A 104 31.82 0.54 -0.75
C ARG A 104 30.80 0.09 0.27
N LYS A 105 31.04 -1.03 0.96
CA LYS A 105 30.08 -1.65 1.88
C LYS A 105 28.70 -1.75 1.22
N GLY A 106 28.67 -2.40 0.06
CA GLY A 106 27.48 -2.47 -0.78
C GLY A 106 26.73 -3.79 -0.67
N ILE A 107 25.47 -3.78 -1.12
CA ILE A 107 24.65 -4.98 -1.27
C ILE A 107 24.61 -5.36 -2.74
N LEU A 108 24.84 -6.64 -3.04
CA LEU A 108 24.56 -7.22 -4.34
C LEU A 108 23.12 -7.75 -4.39
N ILE A 109 22.36 -7.37 -5.41
CA ILE A 109 21.07 -7.97 -5.73
C ILE A 109 21.27 -8.87 -6.95
N ALA A 110 20.91 -10.14 -6.81
CA ALA A 110 20.97 -11.11 -7.89
C ALA A 110 19.63 -11.82 -8.06
N LEU A 111 19.36 -12.31 -9.27
CA LEU A 111 18.19 -13.13 -9.56
C LEU A 111 18.62 -14.59 -9.72
N GLY A 112 18.00 -15.49 -8.97
CA GLY A 112 18.33 -16.91 -8.92
C GLY A 112 19.49 -17.25 -7.97
N GLU A 113 20.06 -18.44 -8.12
CA GLU A 113 21.24 -18.86 -7.37
C GLU A 113 22.48 -18.11 -7.86
N TYR A 114 23.15 -17.42 -6.95
CA TYR A 114 24.37 -16.67 -7.22
C TYR A 114 25.42 -17.10 -6.20
N GLU A 115 26.47 -17.76 -6.66
CA GLU A 115 27.61 -18.15 -5.83
C GLU A 115 28.70 -17.08 -5.93
N LEU A 116 29.07 -16.50 -4.80
CA LEU A 116 30.20 -15.57 -4.66
C LEU A 116 31.36 -16.30 -4.00
N GLU A 117 32.60 -15.97 -4.40
CA GLU A 117 33.80 -16.53 -3.78
C GLU A 117 34.04 -15.96 -2.37
N GLU A 118 33.59 -14.72 -2.14
CA GLU A 118 33.68 -14.02 -0.86
C GLU A 118 32.30 -13.89 -0.17
N ASP A 119 32.31 -13.89 1.17
CA ASP A 119 31.12 -13.67 1.99
C ASP A 119 30.75 -12.18 1.93
N VAL A 120 30.04 -11.81 0.87
CA VAL A 120 29.57 -10.44 0.64
C VAL A 120 28.06 -10.34 0.87
N PRO A 121 27.56 -9.18 1.32
CA PRO A 121 26.15 -8.93 1.49
C PRO A 121 25.36 -9.14 0.18
N LEU A 122 24.71 -10.30 0.06
CA LEU A 122 23.96 -10.73 -1.12
C LEU A 122 22.47 -10.87 -0.80
N LEU A 123 21.64 -10.18 -1.57
CA LEU A 123 20.21 -10.40 -1.63
C LEU A 123 19.86 -11.16 -2.92
N ALA A 124 19.76 -12.48 -2.79
CA ALA A 124 19.27 -13.35 -3.87
C ALA A 124 17.74 -13.31 -3.94
N LEU A 125 17.20 -13.00 -5.11
CA LEU A 125 15.77 -13.00 -5.39
C LEU A 125 15.41 -14.25 -6.20
N GLU A 126 14.45 -15.03 -5.71
CA GLU A 126 13.91 -16.17 -6.48
C GLU A 126 13.13 -15.69 -7.71
N GLU A 127 12.41 -14.57 -7.56
CA GLU A 127 11.63 -13.94 -8.62
C GLU A 127 11.59 -12.41 -8.42
N VAL A 128 11.26 -11.68 -9.49
CA VAL A 128 11.05 -10.24 -9.42
C VAL A 128 9.78 -9.97 -8.62
N PRO A 129 9.81 -9.08 -7.60
CA PRO A 129 8.62 -8.70 -6.86
C PRO A 129 7.54 -8.14 -7.81
N THR A 130 6.33 -8.71 -7.78
CA THR A 130 5.21 -8.26 -8.63
C THR A 130 4.00 -7.79 -7.84
N THR A 131 3.84 -8.24 -6.59
CA THR A 131 2.73 -7.83 -5.73
C THR A 131 3.17 -6.80 -4.69
N ARG A 132 2.18 -6.09 -4.12
CA ARG A 132 2.43 -5.16 -3.02
C ARG A 132 3.10 -5.83 -1.82
N GLU A 133 2.72 -7.06 -1.52
CA GLU A 133 3.30 -7.81 -0.40
C GLU A 133 4.76 -8.14 -0.66
N ASP A 134 5.11 -8.51 -1.89
CA ASP A 134 6.48 -8.81 -2.28
C ASP A 134 7.36 -7.56 -2.22
N TYR A 135 6.82 -6.39 -2.61
CA TYR A 135 7.51 -5.13 -2.44
C TYR A 135 7.86 -4.86 -0.97
N PHE A 136 6.91 -5.06 -0.05
CA PHE A 136 7.19 -4.90 1.37
C PHE A 136 8.26 -5.88 1.87
N LYS A 137 8.18 -7.16 1.47
CA LYS A 137 9.19 -8.17 1.82
C LYS A 137 10.56 -7.78 1.30
N PHE A 138 10.64 -7.37 0.04
CA PHE A 138 11.87 -6.90 -0.59
C PHE A 138 12.50 -5.72 0.16
N TYR A 139 11.70 -4.70 0.50
CA TYR A 139 12.19 -3.53 1.25
C TYR A 139 12.65 -3.89 2.67
N ILE A 140 11.94 -4.77 3.36
CA ILE A 140 12.37 -5.26 4.67
C ILE A 140 13.68 -6.05 4.56
N SER A 141 13.82 -6.88 3.53
CA SER A 141 15.07 -7.61 3.29
C SER A 141 16.24 -6.66 3.02
N LEU A 142 16.04 -5.60 2.25
CA LEU A 142 17.07 -4.57 2.03
C LEU A 142 17.46 -3.85 3.33
N LEU A 143 16.49 -3.49 4.17
CA LEU A 143 16.78 -2.86 5.47
C LEU A 143 17.59 -3.79 6.38
N ARG A 144 17.25 -5.08 6.42
CA ARG A 144 18.01 -6.07 7.19
C ARG A 144 19.44 -6.23 6.66
N MET A 145 19.60 -6.25 5.35
CA MET A 145 20.93 -6.34 4.74
C MET A 145 21.76 -5.08 5.03
N LYS A 146 21.14 -3.89 5.04
CA LYS A 146 21.81 -2.67 5.48
C LYS A 146 22.33 -2.79 6.92
N GLU A 147 21.54 -3.34 7.85
CA GLU A 147 21.98 -3.54 9.23
C GLU A 147 23.21 -4.47 9.31
N VAL A 148 23.25 -5.53 8.50
CA VAL A 148 24.42 -6.42 8.39
C VAL A 148 25.65 -5.64 7.93
N VAL A 149 25.51 -4.90 6.83
CA VAL A 149 26.57 -4.07 6.23
C VAL A 149 27.11 -3.00 7.18
N GLU A 150 26.25 -2.39 8.00
CA GLU A 150 26.65 -1.36 8.97
C GLU A 150 27.27 -1.95 10.25
N SER A 151 27.01 -3.23 10.54
CA SER A 151 27.54 -3.94 11.72
C SER A 151 28.94 -4.51 11.54
N GLU A 152 29.44 -4.57 10.30
CA GLU A 152 30.80 -4.98 9.91
C GLU A 152 31.75 -3.78 9.74
#